data_AF-A0AAV3XHH2-F1
#
_entry.id   AF-A0AAV3XHH2-F1
#
_cell.length_a   1.000
_cell.length_b   1.000
_cell.length_c   1.000
_cell.angle_alpha   90.00
_cell.angle_beta   90.00
_cell.angle_gamma   90.00
#
_symmetry.space_group_name_H-M   'P 1'
#
loop_
_entity.id
_entity.type
_entity.pdbx_description
1 polymer ?
#
loop_
_entity_poly.entity_id
_entity_poly.type
_entity_poly.pdbx_seq_one_letter_code
_entity_poly.pdbx_strand_id
1 'polypeptide(L)'
;MKREKLGFHQTFILSALPLAIAVTLPTPVRAAVLASSNFNRGSEGWKIAEYNAGNWNFFSPIYVPRIFGSGGYLTEPDREQGSWFWDAPGKFLGNMSAAYGGILTFDLKQWQTSHQSETTSDILLMGGGRTLSFNTAYNPGRGWTGYNILLHESFGWKNLATGLTATRNEMLAVLSSLSALRINGDYRKGLDLSSIDNVVLNAGPTPTPTPTPTPTFTPTPIPKPASVPEPSAVLGLVFGALSAASVLRRKQKRKVLNSNLS
;
A
#
# COMPACT_ATOMS: atom_id res chain seq x y z
N MET A 1 19.80 46.22 74.21
CA MET A 1 20.50 45.86 72.96
C MET A 1 19.63 44.88 72.18
N LYS A 2 18.96 45.35 71.12
CA LYS A 2 17.99 44.59 70.32
C LYS A 2 18.67 43.45 69.55
N ARG A 3 18.05 42.26 69.53
CA ARG A 3 18.38 41.16 68.60
C ARG A 3 17.26 41.07 67.58
N GLU A 4 17.53 41.48 66.34
CA GLU A 4 16.64 41.23 65.20
C GLU A 4 16.92 39.84 64.63
N LYS A 5 15.88 39.02 64.53
CA LYS A 5 15.89 37.74 63.79
C LYS A 5 15.41 38.03 62.37
N LEU A 6 16.29 37.89 61.38
CA LEU A 6 15.90 37.87 59.96
C LEU A 6 15.26 36.51 59.64
N GLY A 7 13.99 36.53 59.21
CA GLY A 7 13.28 35.38 58.68
C GLY A 7 13.67 35.11 57.22
N PHE A 8 13.91 33.85 56.88
CA PHE A 8 14.20 33.39 55.52
C PHE A 8 12.88 32.97 54.85
N HIS A 9 12.46 33.68 53.81
CA HIS A 9 11.30 33.30 53.00
C HIS A 9 11.74 32.27 51.94
N GLN A 10 11.13 31.09 51.97
CA GLN A 10 11.39 30.01 51.01
C GLN A 10 10.39 30.11 49.86
N THR A 11 10.86 30.49 48.67
CA THR A 11 10.03 30.64 47.46
C THR A 11 9.99 29.31 46.71
N PHE A 12 8.80 28.70 46.55
CA PHE A 12 8.61 27.53 45.70
C PHE A 12 8.40 27.99 44.24
N ILE A 13 9.28 27.59 43.33
CA ILE A 13 9.10 27.77 41.88
C ILE A 13 8.45 26.51 41.32
N LEU A 14 7.22 26.63 40.82
CA LEU A 14 6.55 25.59 40.04
C LEU A 14 7.11 25.61 38.61
N SER A 15 7.89 24.57 38.27
CA SER A 15 8.35 24.30 36.91
C SER A 15 7.21 23.67 36.10
N ALA A 16 6.73 24.37 35.07
CA ALA A 16 5.83 23.80 34.07
C ALA A 16 6.68 23.31 32.88
N LEU A 17 6.71 21.99 32.66
CA LEU A 17 7.35 21.40 31.48
C LEU A 17 6.48 21.67 30.24
N PRO A 18 7.03 22.20 29.14
CA PRO A 18 6.29 22.34 27.89
C PRO A 18 6.04 20.96 27.28
N LEU A 19 4.78 20.71 26.90
CA LEU A 19 4.37 19.54 26.14
C LEU A 19 4.90 19.68 24.70
N ALA A 20 5.94 18.93 24.36
CA ALA A 20 6.43 18.88 22.99
C ALA A 20 5.42 18.11 22.11
N ILE A 21 4.78 18.81 21.17
CA ILE A 21 3.99 18.18 20.12
C ILE A 21 4.98 17.61 19.10
N ALA A 22 5.16 16.30 19.11
CA ALA A 22 5.96 15.62 18.10
C ALA A 22 5.21 15.69 16.75
N VAL A 23 5.69 16.54 15.84
CA VAL A 23 5.26 16.55 14.44
C VAL A 23 5.96 15.39 13.75
N THR A 24 5.28 14.25 13.61
CA THR A 24 5.77 13.14 12.79
C THR A 24 5.63 13.52 11.32
N LEU A 25 6.75 13.84 10.67
CA LEU A 25 6.78 13.98 9.21
C LEU A 25 6.47 12.60 8.59
N PRO A 26 5.62 12.51 7.56
CA PRO A 26 5.40 11.25 6.86
C PRO A 26 6.72 10.81 6.23
N THR A 27 7.23 9.66 6.66
CA THR A 27 8.37 9.02 6.01
C THR A 27 7.99 8.71 4.57
N PRO A 28 8.82 9.05 3.55
CA PRO A 28 8.53 8.66 2.18
C PRO A 28 8.47 7.13 2.13
N VAL A 29 7.27 6.59 1.89
CA VAL A 29 7.08 5.14 1.73
C VAL A 29 7.73 4.77 0.41
N ARG A 30 8.87 4.08 0.47
CA ARG A 30 9.48 3.49 -0.72
C ARG A 30 8.49 2.50 -1.32
N ALA A 31 8.20 2.62 -2.62
CA ALA A 31 7.35 1.68 -3.33
C ALA A 31 7.87 0.24 -3.12
N ALA A 32 6.97 -0.69 -2.81
CA ALA A 32 7.34 -2.08 -2.60
C ALA A 32 7.79 -2.72 -3.93
N VAL A 33 8.88 -3.50 -3.90
CA VAL A 33 9.33 -4.25 -5.08
C VAL A 33 8.48 -5.52 -5.20
N LEU A 34 7.75 -5.67 -6.30
CA LEU A 34 6.92 -6.84 -6.58
C LEU A 34 7.73 -7.97 -7.22
N ALA A 35 8.65 -7.61 -8.11
CA ALA A 35 9.56 -8.55 -8.77
C ALA A 35 10.83 -7.83 -9.21
N SER A 36 11.95 -8.54 -9.23
CA SER A 36 13.20 -8.00 -9.76
C SER A 36 14.09 -9.08 -10.36
N SER A 37 14.91 -8.68 -11.33
CA SER A 37 16.03 -9.45 -11.88
C SER A 37 17.26 -8.57 -12.00
N ASN A 38 18.32 -8.94 -11.29
CA ASN A 38 19.62 -8.30 -11.35
C ASN A 38 20.69 -9.22 -11.98
N PHE A 39 20.26 -10.39 -12.44
CA PHE A 39 21.09 -11.39 -13.12
C PHE A 39 22.33 -11.79 -12.31
N ASN A 40 22.22 -11.76 -10.98
CA ASN A 40 23.23 -12.29 -10.07
C ASN A 40 23.29 -13.82 -10.10
N ARG A 41 22.25 -14.47 -10.63
CA ARG A 41 22.11 -15.93 -10.68
C ARG A 41 21.73 -16.42 -12.08
N GLY A 42 22.53 -16.06 -13.08
CA GLY A 42 22.31 -16.47 -14.47
C GLY A 42 21.12 -15.74 -15.11
N SER A 43 20.34 -16.45 -15.92
CA SER A 43 19.19 -15.89 -16.64
C SER A 43 17.97 -15.65 -15.78
N GLU A 44 17.89 -16.20 -14.57
CA GLU A 44 16.75 -16.07 -13.66
C GLU A 44 15.39 -16.45 -14.29
N GLY A 45 15.43 -17.29 -15.33
CA GLY A 45 14.25 -17.78 -16.04
C GLY A 45 13.78 -16.90 -17.21
N TRP A 46 14.48 -15.80 -17.52
CA TRP A 46 14.21 -15.00 -18.71
C TRP A 46 14.43 -15.79 -19.99
N LYS A 47 13.63 -15.49 -21.00
CA LYS A 47 13.68 -16.10 -22.33
C LYS A 47 13.73 -15.03 -23.41
N ILE A 48 14.12 -15.44 -24.61
CA ILE A 48 13.86 -14.70 -25.85
C ILE A 48 12.50 -15.15 -26.37
N ALA A 49 11.61 -14.21 -26.66
CA ALA A 49 10.35 -14.44 -27.36
C ALA A 49 10.43 -13.81 -28.75
N GLU A 50 10.56 -14.65 -29.78
CA GLU A 50 10.60 -14.25 -31.17
C GLU A 50 9.22 -14.48 -31.79
N TYR A 51 8.70 -13.47 -32.51
CA TYR A 51 7.46 -13.61 -33.25
C TYR A 51 7.75 -13.89 -34.72
N ASN A 52 7.42 -15.10 -35.17
CA ASN A 52 7.66 -15.53 -36.54
C ASN A 52 6.44 -16.28 -37.09
N ALA A 53 5.97 -15.90 -38.28
CA ALA A 53 4.88 -16.54 -39.02
C ALA A 53 3.62 -16.81 -38.17
N GLY A 54 3.24 -15.88 -37.29
CA GLY A 54 2.04 -16.01 -36.45
C GLY A 54 2.24 -16.75 -35.13
N ASN A 55 3.45 -17.23 -34.84
CA ASN A 55 3.76 -18.02 -33.64
C ASN A 55 4.85 -17.38 -32.79
N TRP A 56 4.78 -17.64 -31.48
CA TRP A 56 5.81 -17.27 -30.53
C TRP A 56 6.79 -18.43 -30.33
N ASN A 57 8.05 -18.20 -30.67
CA ASN A 57 9.14 -19.12 -30.40
C ASN A 57 9.93 -18.64 -29.19
N PHE A 58 10.33 -19.56 -28.32
CA PHE A 58 11.00 -19.25 -27.07
C PHE A 58 12.39 -19.89 -26.99
N PHE A 59 13.40 -19.09 -26.66
CA PHE A 59 14.78 -19.54 -26.56
C PHE A 59 15.44 -19.09 -25.26
N SER A 60 16.55 -19.72 -24.90
CA SER A 60 17.37 -19.26 -23.78
C SER A 60 18.29 -18.13 -24.25
N PRO A 61 18.40 -17.02 -23.49
CA PRO A 61 19.32 -15.94 -23.80
C PRO A 61 20.75 -16.30 -23.38
N ILE A 62 21.73 -15.55 -23.87
CA ILE A 62 23.12 -15.66 -23.41
C ILE A 62 23.28 -14.88 -22.11
N TYR A 63 23.73 -15.57 -21.06
CA TYR A 63 24.10 -14.93 -19.80
C TYR A 63 25.57 -14.50 -19.83
N VAL A 64 25.84 -13.25 -19.45
CA VAL A 64 27.19 -12.70 -19.32
C VAL A 64 27.45 -12.34 -17.85
N PRO A 65 28.34 -13.06 -17.14
CA PRO A 65 28.71 -12.70 -15.77
C PRO A 65 29.55 -11.42 -15.76
N ARG A 66 29.43 -10.61 -14.69
CA ARG A 66 30.36 -9.50 -14.45
C ARG A 66 31.65 -10.05 -13.86
N ILE A 67 32.78 -9.73 -14.51
CA ILE A 67 34.12 -10.21 -14.09
C ILE A 67 34.53 -9.60 -12.74
N PHE A 68 34.12 -8.36 -12.48
CA PHE A 68 34.35 -7.66 -11.21
C PHE A 68 33.01 -7.13 -10.66
N GLY A 69 32.70 -7.48 -9.42
CA GLY A 69 31.44 -7.15 -8.75
C GLY A 69 30.43 -8.31 -8.72
N SER A 70 29.29 -8.08 -8.07
CA SER A 70 28.15 -9.00 -8.13
C SER A 70 27.32 -8.73 -9.39
N GLY A 71 26.91 -9.78 -10.09
CA GLY A 71 25.91 -9.67 -11.16
C GLY A 71 26.32 -10.23 -12.50
N GLY A 72 25.48 -9.90 -13.46
CA GLY A 72 25.62 -10.23 -14.85
C GLY A 72 24.60 -9.43 -15.64
N TYR A 73 24.41 -9.78 -16.89
CA TYR A 73 23.32 -9.28 -17.71
C TYR A 73 23.02 -10.32 -18.78
N LEU A 74 21.90 -10.15 -19.47
CA LEU A 74 21.56 -10.98 -20.61
C LEU A 74 21.90 -10.27 -21.90
N THR A 75 22.34 -11.04 -22.88
CA THR A 75 22.59 -10.55 -24.22
C THR A 75 22.12 -11.57 -25.25
N GLU A 76 21.74 -11.10 -26.42
CA GLU A 76 21.35 -11.97 -27.52
C GLU A 76 21.68 -11.25 -28.85
N PRO A 77 22.28 -11.96 -29.83
CA PRO A 77 22.38 -11.44 -31.19
C PRO A 77 21.01 -11.46 -31.87
N ASP A 78 20.72 -10.45 -32.69
CA ASP A 78 19.59 -10.52 -33.61
C ASP A 78 19.77 -11.71 -34.56
N ARG A 79 18.74 -12.56 -34.62
CA ARG A 79 18.72 -13.76 -35.46
C ARG A 79 18.18 -13.50 -36.86
N GLU A 80 17.81 -12.24 -37.15
CA GLU A 80 17.29 -11.75 -38.44
C GLU A 80 16.01 -12.49 -38.90
N GLN A 81 15.29 -13.10 -37.96
CA GLN A 81 14.11 -13.94 -38.24
C GLN A 81 12.77 -13.28 -37.88
N GLY A 82 12.81 -12.03 -37.39
CA GLY A 82 11.64 -11.25 -37.00
C GLY A 82 11.91 -10.44 -35.74
N SER A 83 10.92 -9.65 -35.32
CA SER A 83 11.03 -8.92 -34.06
C SER A 83 11.00 -9.85 -32.86
N TRP A 84 11.87 -9.57 -31.90
CA TRP A 84 12.05 -10.39 -30.71
C TRP A 84 12.10 -9.55 -29.44
N PHE A 85 11.75 -10.19 -28.32
CA PHE A 85 11.60 -9.56 -27.03
C PHE A 85 12.30 -10.37 -25.94
N TRP A 86 12.78 -9.68 -24.91
CA TRP A 86 13.05 -10.24 -23.59
C TRP A 86 11.72 -10.61 -22.92
N ASP A 87 11.50 -11.89 -22.67
CA ASP A 87 10.29 -12.43 -22.06
C ASP A 87 10.53 -12.69 -20.57
N ALA A 88 9.78 -11.98 -19.73
CA ALA A 88 9.97 -12.00 -18.28
C ALA A 88 9.51 -13.33 -17.66
N PRO A 89 10.24 -13.84 -16.64
CA PRO A 89 9.89 -15.09 -15.96
C PRO A 89 8.65 -14.95 -15.09
N GLY A 90 8.09 -16.09 -14.67
CA GLY A 90 6.86 -16.19 -13.88
C GLY A 90 6.80 -15.33 -12.62
N LYS A 91 7.94 -14.95 -12.01
CA LYS A 91 7.96 -14.02 -10.87
C LYS A 91 7.46 -12.60 -11.21
N PHE A 92 7.41 -12.22 -12.49
CA PHE A 92 6.82 -10.97 -12.96
C PHE A 92 5.36 -11.13 -13.42
N LEU A 93 4.79 -12.34 -13.36
CA LEU A 93 3.51 -12.69 -13.98
C LEU A 93 2.45 -13.06 -12.92
N GLY A 94 1.22 -13.29 -13.36
CA GLY A 94 0.08 -13.60 -12.49
C GLY A 94 -0.66 -12.33 -12.06
N ASN A 95 -1.11 -12.29 -10.80
CA ASN A 95 -1.81 -11.12 -10.28
C ASN A 95 -0.82 -10.03 -9.86
N MET A 96 -0.55 -9.10 -10.77
CA MET A 96 0.27 -7.90 -10.60
C MET A 96 -0.57 -6.63 -10.46
N SER A 97 -1.82 -6.73 -9.98
CA SER A 97 -2.70 -5.56 -9.78
C SER A 97 -2.08 -4.47 -8.89
N ALA A 98 -1.24 -4.86 -7.92
CA ALA A 98 -0.50 -3.92 -7.07
C ALA A 98 0.51 -3.05 -7.85
N ALA A 99 0.87 -3.43 -9.08
CA ALA A 99 1.76 -2.66 -9.94
C ALA A 99 1.06 -1.46 -10.60
N TYR A 100 -0.27 -1.37 -10.54
CA TYR A 100 -1.01 -0.23 -11.09
C TYR A 100 -0.60 1.08 -10.41
N GLY A 101 -0.17 2.07 -11.21
CA GLY A 101 0.42 3.32 -10.73
C GLY A 101 1.88 3.18 -10.25
N GLY A 102 2.46 1.99 -10.36
CA GLY A 102 3.86 1.70 -10.07
C GLY A 102 4.76 1.91 -11.28
N ILE A 103 6.05 1.62 -11.12
CA ILE A 103 7.07 1.85 -12.16
C ILE A 103 7.76 0.53 -12.50
N LEU A 104 7.76 0.19 -13.79
CA LEU A 104 8.65 -0.80 -14.38
C LEU A 104 9.96 -0.11 -14.77
N THR A 105 11.08 -0.57 -14.21
CA THR A 105 12.42 -0.10 -14.56
C THR A 105 13.25 -1.20 -15.18
N PHE A 106 14.12 -0.85 -16.12
CA PHE A 106 15.09 -1.76 -16.74
C PHE A 106 16.16 -0.95 -17.47
N ASP A 107 17.31 -1.57 -17.71
CA ASP A 107 18.39 -1.00 -18.52
C ASP A 107 18.54 -1.81 -19.81
N LEU A 108 18.72 -1.12 -20.94
CA LEU A 108 19.06 -1.71 -22.22
C LEU A 108 20.34 -1.12 -22.80
N LYS A 109 21.04 -1.90 -23.60
CA LYS A 109 22.07 -1.40 -24.53
C LYS A 109 22.04 -2.21 -25.82
N GLN A 110 22.49 -1.61 -26.90
CA GLN A 110 22.68 -2.27 -28.20
C GLN A 110 24.14 -2.11 -28.66
N TRP A 111 24.61 -2.98 -29.55
CA TRP A 111 25.99 -2.92 -30.04
C TRP A 111 26.21 -1.70 -30.94
N GLN A 112 25.22 -1.38 -31.79
CA GLN A 112 25.28 -0.27 -32.74
C GLN A 112 23.97 0.52 -32.76
N THR A 113 24.07 1.83 -32.96
CA THR A 113 22.90 2.72 -33.11
C THR A 113 22.63 3.12 -34.57
N SER A 114 23.31 2.49 -35.53
CA SER A 114 23.04 2.71 -36.95
C SER A 114 21.79 1.92 -37.36
N HIS A 115 21.09 2.32 -38.42
CA HIS A 115 19.93 1.57 -38.97
C HIS A 115 18.88 1.18 -37.91
N GLN A 116 18.48 2.14 -37.06
CA GLN A 116 17.50 1.89 -36.01
C GLN A 116 16.21 1.31 -36.57
N SER A 117 15.67 0.30 -35.88
CA SER A 117 14.37 -0.27 -36.15
C SER A 117 13.29 0.69 -35.65
N GLU A 118 12.26 0.88 -36.46
CA GLU A 118 11.04 1.59 -36.06
C GLU A 118 10.05 0.52 -35.56
N THR A 119 10.35 -0.09 -34.43
CA THR A 119 9.42 -1.05 -33.83
C THR A 119 8.16 -0.31 -33.38
N THR A 120 7.03 -0.99 -33.52
CA THR A 120 5.73 -0.38 -33.17
C THR A 120 5.38 -0.58 -31.70
N SER A 121 6.20 -1.31 -30.93
CA SER A 121 5.97 -1.63 -29.51
C SER A 121 7.26 -2.02 -28.81
N ASP A 122 7.67 -1.24 -27.81
CA ASP A 122 8.84 -1.53 -26.98
C ASP A 122 8.52 -2.42 -25.79
N ILE A 123 7.31 -2.31 -25.26
CA ILE A 123 6.87 -3.10 -24.12
C ILE A 123 5.49 -3.66 -24.43
N LEU A 124 5.31 -4.96 -24.18
CA LEU A 124 4.02 -5.63 -24.31
C LEU A 124 3.63 -6.22 -22.95
N LEU A 125 2.43 -5.88 -22.49
CA LEU A 125 1.76 -6.50 -21.36
C LEU A 125 0.58 -7.31 -21.89
N MET A 126 0.60 -8.63 -21.70
CA MET A 126 -0.48 -9.53 -22.09
C MET A 126 -1.16 -10.07 -20.85
N GLY A 127 -2.48 -10.05 -20.81
CA GLY A 127 -3.27 -10.54 -19.68
C GLY A 127 -4.75 -10.28 -19.91
N GLY A 128 -5.63 -11.00 -19.22
CA GLY A 128 -7.08 -10.78 -19.32
C GLY A 128 -7.63 -10.80 -20.77
N GLY A 129 -7.00 -11.57 -21.67
CA GLY A 129 -7.35 -11.67 -23.09
C GLY A 129 -7.00 -10.45 -23.94
N ARG A 130 -6.11 -9.56 -23.48
CA ARG A 130 -5.71 -8.33 -24.16
C ARG A 130 -4.20 -8.14 -24.17
N THR A 131 -3.74 -7.30 -25.08
CA THR A 131 -2.35 -6.85 -25.15
C THR A 131 -2.31 -5.33 -25.09
N LEU A 132 -1.62 -4.79 -24.10
CA LEU A 132 -1.27 -3.37 -24.04
C LEU A 132 0.17 -3.19 -24.50
N SER A 133 0.40 -2.21 -25.35
CA SER A 133 1.73 -1.83 -25.83
C SER A 133 2.14 -0.46 -25.35
N PHE A 134 3.43 -0.25 -25.24
CA PHE A 134 4.04 1.03 -24.94
C PHE A 134 5.29 1.24 -25.80
N ASN A 135 5.48 2.47 -26.29
CA ASN A 135 6.68 2.86 -27.03
C ASN A 135 7.46 3.84 -26.17
N THR A 136 8.73 3.52 -25.96
CA THR A 136 9.65 4.39 -25.25
C THR A 136 9.97 5.63 -26.09
N ALA A 137 10.33 6.72 -25.41
CA ALA A 137 10.61 7.98 -26.10
C ALA A 137 11.94 7.95 -26.89
N TYR A 138 12.81 6.98 -26.61
CA TYR A 138 14.12 6.86 -27.22
C TYR A 138 14.61 5.40 -27.19
N ASN A 139 15.30 5.01 -28.26
CA ASN A 139 15.97 3.71 -28.36
C ASN A 139 17.23 3.67 -27.48
N PRO A 140 17.71 2.48 -27.09
CA PRO A 140 18.88 2.34 -26.23
C PRO A 140 20.16 2.87 -26.90
N GLY A 141 21.11 3.35 -26.12
CA GLY A 141 22.45 3.68 -26.62
C GLY A 141 23.37 2.46 -26.74
N ARG A 142 24.64 2.74 -27.07
CA ARG A 142 25.73 1.75 -26.97
C ARG A 142 26.14 1.45 -25.53
N GLY A 143 25.86 2.39 -24.63
CA GLY A 143 25.96 2.19 -23.18
C GLY A 143 24.61 1.84 -22.58
N TRP A 144 24.61 1.43 -21.32
CA TRP A 144 23.38 1.17 -20.57
C TRP A 144 22.51 2.42 -20.54
N THR A 145 21.27 2.24 -20.96
CA THR A 145 20.23 3.26 -21.05
C THR A 145 19.09 2.82 -20.16
N GLY A 146 18.78 3.61 -19.14
CA GLY A 146 17.78 3.28 -18.14
C GLY A 146 16.39 3.78 -18.51
N TYR A 147 15.40 2.93 -18.28
CA TYR A 147 13.99 3.19 -18.57
C TYR A 147 13.19 3.19 -17.28
N ASN A 148 12.22 4.11 -17.20
CA ASN A 148 11.29 4.24 -16.06
C ASN A 148 9.88 4.41 -16.60
N ILE A 149 9.10 3.33 -16.58
CA ILE A 149 7.81 3.27 -17.27
C ILE A 149 6.69 3.19 -16.23
N LEU A 150 5.88 4.25 -16.16
CA LEU A 150 4.72 4.28 -15.29
C LEU A 150 3.64 3.34 -15.83
N LEU A 151 3.16 2.43 -14.98
CA LEU A 151 2.08 1.49 -15.28
C LEU A 151 0.72 2.13 -14.97
N HIS A 152 0.40 3.15 -15.76
CA HIS A 152 -0.83 3.92 -15.66
C HIS A 152 -1.33 4.31 -17.05
N GLU A 153 -2.64 4.30 -17.27
CA GLU A 153 -3.25 4.53 -18.59
C GLU A 153 -2.88 5.89 -19.21
N SER A 154 -2.65 6.90 -18.37
CA SER A 154 -2.30 8.25 -18.81
C SER A 154 -0.86 8.39 -19.33
N PHE A 155 -0.03 7.35 -19.22
CA PHE A 155 1.39 7.46 -19.56
C PHE A 155 1.70 7.21 -21.04
N GLY A 156 0.73 6.78 -21.84
CA GLY A 156 0.90 6.52 -23.27
C GLY A 156 0.73 5.05 -23.69
N TRP A 157 0.23 4.20 -22.78
CA TRP A 157 -0.15 2.83 -23.10
C TRP A 157 -1.25 2.79 -24.15
N LYS A 158 -1.15 1.87 -25.10
CA LYS A 158 -2.16 1.63 -26.13
C LYS A 158 -2.69 0.21 -26.05
N ASN A 159 -3.97 0.01 -26.32
CA ASN A 159 -4.48 -1.32 -26.62
C ASN A 159 -4.02 -1.69 -28.04
N LEU A 160 -3.21 -2.75 -28.15
CA LEU A 160 -2.60 -3.12 -29.42
C LEU A 160 -3.64 -3.52 -30.49
N ALA A 161 -4.78 -4.09 -30.08
CA ALA A 161 -5.82 -4.51 -31.01
C ALA A 161 -6.62 -3.34 -31.60
N THR A 162 -6.79 -2.25 -30.83
CA THR A 162 -7.58 -1.09 -31.26
C THR A 162 -6.72 0.10 -31.70
N GLY A 163 -5.45 0.14 -31.29
CA GLY A 163 -4.53 1.26 -31.49
C GLY A 163 -4.83 2.49 -30.60
N LEU A 164 -5.89 2.44 -29.80
CA LEU A 164 -6.34 3.53 -28.94
C LEU A 164 -5.56 3.53 -27.62
N THR A 165 -5.54 4.68 -26.94
CA THR A 165 -5.05 4.79 -25.56
C THR A 165 -5.76 3.76 -24.69
N ALA A 166 -4.98 2.97 -23.95
CA ALA A 166 -5.50 1.99 -23.01
C ALA A 166 -6.39 2.69 -21.97
N THR A 167 -7.48 2.06 -21.58
CA THR A 167 -8.30 2.54 -20.47
C THR A 167 -7.78 2.01 -19.13
N ARG A 168 -8.16 2.67 -18.03
CA ARG A 168 -7.90 2.17 -16.67
C ARG A 168 -8.36 0.72 -16.47
N ASN A 169 -9.56 0.40 -16.94
CA ASN A 169 -10.12 -0.95 -16.81
C ASN A 169 -9.32 -1.99 -17.58
N GLU A 170 -8.82 -1.66 -18.78
CA GLU A 170 -7.96 -2.56 -19.54
C GLU A 170 -6.61 -2.77 -18.86
N MET A 171 -5.99 -1.70 -18.35
CA MET A 171 -4.74 -1.80 -17.61
C MET A 171 -4.89 -2.67 -16.36
N LEU A 172 -5.95 -2.49 -15.57
CA LEU A 172 -6.25 -3.33 -14.41
C LEU A 172 -6.57 -4.78 -14.81
N ALA A 173 -7.30 -5.00 -15.91
CA ALA A 173 -7.61 -6.35 -16.41
C ALA A 173 -6.35 -7.11 -16.83
N VAL A 174 -5.42 -6.44 -17.52
CA VAL A 174 -4.13 -7.02 -17.90
C VAL A 174 -3.28 -7.30 -16.66
N LEU A 175 -3.12 -6.33 -15.76
CA LEU A 175 -2.27 -6.48 -14.57
C LEU A 175 -2.80 -7.52 -13.58
N SER A 176 -4.12 -7.69 -13.45
CA SER A 176 -4.70 -8.70 -12.54
C SER A 176 -4.48 -10.15 -13.00
N SER A 177 -4.10 -10.37 -14.26
CA SER A 177 -3.89 -11.70 -14.85
C SER A 177 -2.78 -11.68 -15.89
N LEU A 178 -1.65 -11.06 -15.55
CA LEU A 178 -0.53 -10.81 -16.46
C LEU A 178 0.09 -12.15 -16.89
N SER A 179 -0.07 -12.51 -18.16
CA SER A 179 0.44 -13.74 -18.76
C SER A 179 1.77 -13.54 -19.49
N ALA A 180 2.10 -12.31 -19.90
CA ALA A 180 3.42 -11.97 -20.42
C ALA A 180 3.78 -10.51 -20.13
N LEU A 181 5.05 -10.28 -19.79
CA LEU A 181 5.72 -8.99 -19.83
C LEU A 181 6.91 -9.15 -20.78
N ARG A 182 6.90 -8.38 -21.87
CA ARG A 182 7.93 -8.43 -22.91
C ARG A 182 8.53 -7.06 -23.12
N ILE A 183 9.85 -7.01 -23.23
CA ILE A 183 10.63 -5.80 -23.49
C ILE A 183 11.38 -6.01 -24.80
N ASN A 184 11.30 -5.07 -25.73
CA ASN A 184 11.87 -5.21 -27.07
C ASN A 184 13.38 -5.45 -26.99
N GLY A 185 13.87 -6.37 -27.82
CA GLY A 185 15.29 -6.64 -28.00
C GLY A 185 15.82 -6.15 -29.34
N ASP A 186 14.92 -5.89 -30.30
CA ASP A 186 15.22 -5.63 -31.70
C ASP A 186 15.14 -4.12 -32.00
N TYR A 187 16.24 -3.39 -31.76
CA TYR A 187 16.31 -1.93 -31.95
C TYR A 187 17.04 -1.50 -33.22
N ARG A 188 17.59 -2.45 -33.97
CA ARG A 188 18.41 -2.18 -35.15
C ARG A 188 18.11 -3.22 -36.22
N LYS A 189 18.01 -2.76 -37.46
CA LYS A 189 17.81 -3.62 -38.62
C LYS A 189 19.13 -4.33 -38.99
N GLY A 190 19.08 -5.66 -39.08
CA GLY A 190 20.22 -6.53 -39.38
C GLY A 190 21.13 -6.74 -38.18
N LEU A 191 22.08 -7.68 -38.30
CA LEU A 191 22.98 -8.15 -37.24
C LEU A 191 23.28 -7.14 -36.13
N ASP A 192 22.58 -7.24 -35.03
CA ASP A 192 22.81 -6.44 -33.82
C ASP A 192 23.00 -7.36 -32.61
N LEU A 193 23.43 -6.80 -31.49
CA LEU A 193 23.48 -7.48 -30.22
C LEU A 193 22.88 -6.57 -29.16
N SER A 194 21.79 -7.04 -28.55
CA SER A 194 21.05 -6.31 -27.54
C SER A 194 21.30 -6.94 -26.18
N SER A 195 21.19 -6.14 -25.12
CA SER A 195 21.36 -6.59 -23.74
C SER A 195 20.35 -5.94 -22.80
N ILE A 196 19.97 -6.68 -21.75
CA ILE A 196 19.07 -6.22 -20.69
C ILE A 196 19.69 -6.45 -19.30
N ASP A 197 19.48 -5.50 -18.40
CA ASP A 197 19.87 -5.58 -16.98
C ASP A 197 18.85 -4.85 -16.06
N ASN A 198 18.96 -5.06 -14.75
CA ASN A 198 18.28 -4.30 -13.69
C ASN A 198 16.76 -4.16 -13.84
N VAL A 199 16.06 -5.24 -14.21
CA VAL A 199 14.61 -5.22 -14.39
C VAL A 199 13.91 -5.25 -13.03
N VAL A 200 13.09 -4.25 -12.72
CA VAL A 200 12.34 -4.16 -11.46
C VAL A 200 10.91 -3.73 -11.73
N LEU A 201 9.96 -4.46 -11.16
CA LEU A 201 8.55 -4.11 -11.13
C LEU A 201 8.18 -3.62 -9.73
N ASN A 202 7.82 -2.34 -9.61
CA ASN A 202 7.43 -1.73 -8.34
C ASN A 202 5.91 -1.63 -8.22
N ALA A 203 5.40 -1.75 -6.99
CA ALA A 203 4.04 -1.44 -6.65
C ALA A 203 3.75 0.05 -6.83
N GLY A 204 2.50 0.36 -7.16
CA GLY A 204 1.99 1.72 -7.12
C GLY A 204 1.82 2.25 -5.70
N PRO A 205 1.51 3.54 -5.57
CA PRO A 205 1.18 4.12 -4.27
C PRO A 205 -0.01 3.35 -3.68
N THR A 206 0.21 2.73 -2.52
CA THR A 206 -0.91 2.16 -1.75
C THR A 206 -1.79 3.33 -1.30
N PRO A 207 -3.13 3.26 -1.42
CA PRO A 207 -3.98 4.27 -0.83
C PRO A 207 -3.66 4.32 0.67
N THR A 208 -3.20 5.47 1.16
CA THR A 208 -3.02 5.69 2.60
C THR A 208 -4.34 5.36 3.26
N PRO A 209 -4.40 4.45 4.25
CA PRO A 209 -5.64 4.19 4.96
C PRO A 209 -6.11 5.53 5.51
N THR A 210 -7.32 5.94 5.13
CA THR A 210 -7.97 7.09 5.77
C THR A 210 -7.97 6.81 7.27
N PRO A 211 -7.43 7.70 8.13
CA PRO A 211 -7.41 7.44 9.56
C PRO A 211 -8.84 7.13 9.99
N THR A 212 -9.05 5.92 10.53
CA THR A 212 -10.32 5.58 11.15
C THR A 212 -10.55 6.63 12.25
N PRO A 213 -11.67 7.35 12.27
CA PRO A 213 -11.93 8.30 13.35
C PRO A 213 -11.79 7.56 14.68
N THR A 214 -10.88 8.02 15.53
CA THR A 214 -10.73 7.50 16.88
C THR A 214 -12.10 7.56 17.55
N PRO A 215 -12.62 6.47 18.13
CA PRO A 215 -13.86 6.54 18.89
C PRO A 215 -13.66 7.55 20.03
N THR A 216 -14.37 8.67 19.97
CA THR A 216 -14.42 9.63 21.07
C THR A 216 -15.10 8.92 22.23
N PHE A 217 -14.34 8.60 23.28
CA PHE A 217 -14.94 8.14 24.52
C PHE A 217 -15.81 9.26 25.07
N THR A 218 -17.13 9.09 25.02
CA THR A 218 -18.05 9.93 25.79
C THR A 218 -17.76 9.64 27.27
N PRO A 219 -17.32 10.61 28.08
CA PRO A 219 -17.10 10.38 29.50
C PRO A 219 -18.43 9.91 30.12
N THR A 220 -18.41 8.76 30.81
CA THR A 220 -19.54 8.33 31.62
C THR A 220 -19.85 9.43 32.64
N PRO A 221 -21.10 9.91 32.75
CA PRO A 221 -21.43 10.92 33.75
C PRO A 221 -21.09 10.37 35.13
N ILE A 222 -20.23 11.09 35.85
CA ILE A 222 -19.87 10.76 37.23
C ILE A 222 -21.18 10.79 38.06
N PRO A 223 -21.53 9.71 38.78
CA PRO A 223 -22.69 9.72 39.65
C PRO A 223 -22.52 10.82 40.71
N LYS A 224 -23.54 11.68 40.82
CA LYS A 224 -23.59 12.74 41.82
C LYS A 224 -23.42 12.12 43.22
N PRO A 225 -22.49 12.63 44.07
CA PRO A 225 -22.36 12.15 45.44
C PRO A 225 -23.71 12.21 46.16
N ALA A 226 -24.12 11.10 46.78
CA ALA A 226 -25.29 11.09 47.63
C ALA A 226 -25.10 12.10 48.76
N SER A 227 -26.10 12.97 48.98
CA SER A 227 -26.10 13.94 50.07
C SER A 227 -26.02 13.19 51.39
N VAL A 228 -24.95 13.43 52.16
CA VAL A 228 -24.83 12.98 53.55
C VAL A 228 -25.89 13.70 54.38
N PRO A 229 -26.75 13.00 55.16
CA PRO A 229 -27.71 13.68 56.02
C PRO A 229 -27.00 14.43 57.14
N GLU A 230 -27.36 15.71 57.33
CA GLU A 230 -26.91 16.57 58.43
C GLU A 230 -27.44 16.04 59.78
N PRO A 231 -26.63 16.02 60.86
CA PRO A 231 -27.12 15.70 62.18
C PRO A 231 -28.00 16.84 62.73
N SER A 232 -29.28 16.57 62.94
CA SER A 232 -30.21 17.50 63.57
C SER A 232 -29.83 17.77 65.02
N ALA A 233 -29.59 19.03 65.37
CA ALA A 233 -29.47 19.47 66.75
C ALA A 233 -30.85 19.43 67.42
N VAL A 234 -31.01 18.55 68.41
CA VAL A 234 -32.18 18.49 69.29
C VAL A 234 -31.93 19.44 70.45
N LEU A 235 -32.70 20.53 70.53
CA LEU A 235 -32.80 21.37 71.72
C LEU A 235 -34.09 20.99 72.46
N GLY A 236 -33.93 20.45 73.66
CA GLY A 236 -35.03 19.95 74.47
C GLY A 236 -35.86 21.05 75.14
N LEU A 237 -37.15 20.78 75.30
CA LEU A 237 -37.95 21.34 76.38
C LEU A 237 -38.97 20.29 76.83
N VAL A 238 -38.92 20.02 78.13
CA VAL A 238 -39.66 19.01 78.90
C VAL A 238 -41.08 19.51 79.19
N PHE A 239 -42.00 18.55 79.43
CA PHE A 239 -43.29 18.56 80.15
C PHE A 239 -44.35 17.87 79.27
N GLY A 240 -45.11 16.85 79.67
CA GLY A 240 -45.35 16.13 80.91
C GLY A 240 -46.57 15.22 80.68
N ALA A 241 -46.85 14.34 81.65
CA ALA A 241 -48.07 13.54 81.84
C ALA A 241 -48.35 12.40 80.80
N LEU A 242 -48.16 11.14 81.18
CA LEU A 242 -49.07 10.24 81.92
C LEU A 242 -50.07 9.47 81.03
N SER A 243 -49.87 8.15 81.06
CA SER A 243 -50.86 7.08 81.16
C SER A 243 -51.45 6.38 79.92
N ALA A 244 -51.36 5.05 80.05
CA ALA A 244 -52.32 4.00 79.71
C ALA A 244 -52.36 3.46 78.27
N ALA A 245 -51.47 2.51 78.06
CA ALA A 245 -51.71 1.15 77.55
C ALA A 245 -53.16 0.71 77.22
N SER A 246 -53.26 0.09 76.03
CA SER A 246 -54.09 -1.08 75.67
C SER A 246 -55.59 -0.81 75.48
N VAL A 247 -56.25 -1.27 74.41
CA VAL A 247 -56.50 -2.69 74.12
C VAL A 247 -56.91 -2.88 72.64
N LEU A 248 -56.28 -3.85 71.98
CA LEU A 248 -56.72 -4.48 70.73
C LEU A 248 -57.98 -5.34 70.96
N ARG A 249 -58.98 -5.27 70.06
CA ARG A 249 -59.54 -6.49 69.40
C ARG A 249 -60.51 -6.21 68.24
N ARG A 250 -60.10 -6.71 67.06
CA ARG A 250 -60.82 -7.38 65.95
C ARG A 250 -62.37 -7.30 65.90
N LYS A 251 -62.93 -6.96 64.72
CA LYS A 251 -63.49 -7.94 63.74
C LYS A 251 -64.21 -7.27 62.53
N GLN A 252 -63.87 -7.79 61.35
CA GLN A 252 -64.72 -8.14 60.18
C GLN A 252 -65.82 -7.20 59.66
N LYS A 253 -65.82 -6.99 58.32
CA LYS A 253 -67.02 -7.22 57.49
C LYS A 253 -66.69 -7.68 56.07
N ARG A 254 -67.46 -8.68 55.63
CA ARG A 254 -67.47 -9.42 54.36
C ARG A 254 -68.23 -8.69 53.24
N LYS A 255 -67.90 -9.00 51.98
CA LYS A 255 -68.81 -9.41 50.85
C LYS A 255 -67.91 -9.77 49.64
N VAL A 256 -67.84 -11.00 49.09
CA VAL A 256 -68.86 -11.89 48.45
C VAL A 256 -69.40 -11.22 47.17
N LEU A 257 -69.36 -11.74 45.92
CA LEU A 257 -69.41 -13.13 45.40
C LEU A 257 -68.96 -13.21 43.90
N ASN A 258 -68.44 -14.40 43.53
CA ASN A 258 -68.36 -15.17 42.27
C ASN A 258 -68.86 -14.63 40.90
N SER A 259 -68.21 -15.12 39.83
CA SER A 259 -68.83 -16.11 38.92
C SER A 259 -67.78 -16.92 38.12
N ASN A 260 -67.99 -18.24 38.05
CA ASN A 260 -67.32 -19.21 37.20
C ASN A 260 -67.93 -19.17 35.78
N LEU A 261 -67.22 -19.71 34.78
CA LEU A 261 -67.75 -20.76 33.90
C LEU A 261 -66.64 -21.37 33.01
N SER A 262 -66.62 -22.73 33.06
CA SER A 262 -66.14 -23.75 32.10
C SER A 262 -64.67 -23.78 31.69
#